data_AF-A0A2G9T7U4-F1
#
_entry.id   AF-A0A2G9T7U4-F1
#
_cell.length_a   1.000
_cell.length_b   1.000
_cell.length_c   1.000
_cell.angle_alpha   90.00
_cell.angle_beta   90.00
_cell.angle_gamma   90.00
#
_symmetry.space_group_name_H-M   'P 1'
#
loop_
_entity.id
_entity.type
_entity.pdbx_description
1 polymer ?
#
loop_
_entity_poly.entity_id
_entity_poly.type
_entity_poly.pdbx_seq_one_letter_code
_entity_poly.pdbx_strand_id
1 'polypeptide(L)'
;MRIIILALLVAACVSADLFDLKKSLVVGSLKGLIKNEVNKKIKRTMDRIKEVFNSNMMDFRKKLSGYKEKILQKLHLTKEQRKELVERLKMFKRKTIDKVLSTGDTIEEINVMSKIAGALFQGDMGVNYFFDDSASAQVQSVFKKAAQQWMSDTCMNFIPSKFAQDSIRVFAEDGCWSFV
;
A
#
# COMPACT_ATOMS: atom_id res chain seq x y z
N MET A 1 7.39 -12.81 -27.12
CA MET A 1 6.66 -13.12 -25.86
C MET A 1 6.89 -14.54 -25.36
N ARG A 2 6.81 -15.60 -26.19
CA ARG A 2 7.04 -16.99 -25.74
C ARG A 2 8.44 -17.28 -25.15
N ILE A 3 9.50 -16.68 -25.69
CA ILE A 3 10.88 -16.91 -25.22
C ILE A 3 11.14 -16.32 -23.83
N ILE A 4 10.52 -15.18 -23.51
CA ILE A 4 10.66 -14.50 -22.21
C ILE A 4 9.92 -15.29 -21.12
N ILE A 5 8.75 -15.83 -21.44
CA ILE A 5 7.97 -16.69 -20.54
C ILE A 5 8.70 -18.01 -20.30
N LEU A 6 9.30 -18.61 -21.34
CA LEU A 6 10.14 -19.81 -21.21
C LEU A 6 11.40 -19.55 -20.38
N ALA A 7 12.04 -18.39 -20.52
CA ALA A 7 13.19 -18.02 -19.70
C ALA A 7 12.84 -17.81 -18.22
N LEU A 8 11.67 -17.22 -17.93
CA LEU A 8 11.15 -17.08 -16.57
C LEU A 8 10.70 -18.42 -15.97
N LEU A 9 10.11 -19.31 -16.78
CA LEU A 9 9.77 -20.68 -16.37
C LEU A 9 11.01 -21.49 -16.05
N VAL A 10 12.06 -21.44 -16.89
CA VAL A 10 13.33 -22.12 -16.60
C VAL A 10 13.95 -21.57 -15.32
N ALA A 11 13.94 -20.24 -15.10
CA ALA A 11 14.42 -19.63 -13.86
C ALA A 11 13.64 -20.09 -12.61
N ALA A 12 12.32 -20.32 -12.72
CA ALA A 12 11.49 -20.86 -11.65
C ALA A 12 11.66 -22.38 -11.45
N CYS A 13 11.97 -23.14 -12.52
CA CYS A 13 12.22 -24.59 -12.45
C CYS A 13 13.58 -24.93 -11.81
N VAL A 14 14.60 -24.05 -11.88
CA VAL A 14 15.88 -24.30 -11.18
C VAL A 14 15.75 -24.18 -9.65
N SER A 15 14.71 -23.51 -9.14
CA SER A 15 14.49 -23.33 -7.70
C SER A 15 13.79 -24.49 -7.00
N ALA A 16 13.22 -25.46 -7.72
CA ALA A 16 12.43 -26.53 -7.11
C ALA A 16 13.14 -27.90 -7.05
N ASP A 17 13.99 -28.27 -8.03
CA ASP A 17 14.57 -29.63 -8.09
C ASP A 17 16.11 -29.70 -7.93
N LEU A 18 16.80 -28.57 -7.72
CA LEU A 18 18.26 -28.58 -7.50
C LEU A 18 18.66 -28.79 -6.02
N PHE A 19 17.71 -28.74 -5.09
CA PHE A 19 18.01 -28.78 -3.65
C PHE A 19 18.29 -30.18 -3.10
N ASP A 20 17.89 -31.25 -3.80
CA ASP A 20 18.15 -32.63 -3.36
C ASP A 20 19.44 -33.25 -3.94
N LEU A 21 20.04 -32.67 -4.98
CA LEU A 21 21.34 -33.12 -5.50
C LEU A 21 22.53 -32.45 -4.80
N LYS A 22 22.34 -31.94 -3.58
CA LYS A 22 23.36 -31.16 -2.85
C LYS A 22 24.08 -31.94 -1.75
N LYS A 23 23.91 -33.27 -1.70
CA LYS A 23 24.47 -34.09 -0.63
C LYS A 23 25.67 -34.96 -1.01
N SER A 24 26.12 -35.01 -2.27
CA SER A 24 27.29 -35.83 -2.59
C SER A 24 28.13 -35.30 -3.74
N LEU A 25 29.39 -35.01 -3.41
CA LEU A 25 30.54 -34.75 -4.28
C LEU A 25 30.64 -33.38 -5.02
N VAL A 26 31.74 -32.66 -4.71
CA VAL A 26 32.38 -31.55 -5.45
C VAL A 26 31.85 -30.12 -5.26
N VAL A 27 31.95 -29.53 -4.05
CA VAL A 27 31.64 -28.08 -3.83
C VAL A 27 32.83 -27.26 -3.27
N GLY A 28 33.97 -27.89 -2.94
CA GLY A 28 35.11 -27.18 -2.34
C GLY A 28 35.93 -26.30 -3.32
N SER A 29 36.25 -26.81 -4.51
CA SER A 29 37.24 -26.17 -5.40
C SER A 29 36.63 -25.17 -6.40
N LEU A 30 35.36 -25.33 -6.79
CA LEU A 30 34.73 -24.52 -7.83
C LEU A 30 34.21 -23.15 -7.34
N LYS A 31 34.05 -22.98 -6.01
CA LYS A 31 33.51 -21.77 -5.37
C LYS A 31 34.41 -20.53 -5.53
N GLY A 32 35.73 -20.72 -5.66
CA GLY A 32 36.70 -19.63 -5.78
C GLY A 32 36.83 -19.07 -7.20
N LEU A 33 36.76 -19.95 -8.22
CA LEU A 33 37.01 -19.58 -9.61
C LEU A 33 35.81 -18.89 -10.29
N ILE A 34 34.58 -19.20 -9.89
CA ILE A 34 33.37 -18.58 -10.48
C ILE A 34 33.13 -17.16 -9.93
N LYS A 35 33.63 -16.84 -8.72
CA LYS A 35 33.22 -15.64 -7.97
C LYS A 35 33.79 -14.31 -8.51
N ASN A 36 34.97 -14.31 -9.12
CA ASN A 36 35.68 -13.06 -9.43
C ASN A 36 35.39 -12.49 -10.83
N GLU A 37 35.30 -13.34 -11.85
CA GLU A 37 35.05 -12.95 -13.24
C GLU A 37 33.57 -12.59 -13.47
N VAL A 38 32.67 -13.40 -12.89
CA VAL A 38 31.22 -13.22 -12.99
C VAL A 38 30.78 -11.95 -12.24
N ASN A 39 31.34 -11.68 -11.06
CA ASN A 39 30.99 -10.49 -10.27
C ASN A 39 31.43 -9.18 -10.94
N LYS A 40 32.60 -9.17 -11.61
CA LYS A 40 33.05 -8.02 -12.42
C LYS A 40 32.13 -7.77 -13.62
N LYS A 41 31.67 -8.82 -14.30
CA LYS A 41 30.71 -8.69 -15.42
C LYS A 41 29.34 -8.21 -14.95
N ILE A 42 28.81 -8.74 -13.85
CA ILE A 42 27.55 -8.29 -13.24
C ILE A 42 27.63 -6.81 -12.85
N LYS A 43 28.74 -6.40 -12.21
CA LYS A 43 28.95 -5.00 -11.82
C LYS A 43 28.92 -4.05 -13.03
N ARG A 44 29.64 -4.38 -14.11
CA ARG A 44 29.62 -3.58 -15.35
C ARG A 44 28.23 -3.50 -15.98
N THR A 45 27.46 -4.59 -15.95
CA THR A 45 26.08 -4.60 -16.47
C THR A 45 25.17 -3.74 -15.61
N MET A 46 25.30 -3.78 -14.28
CA MET A 46 24.57 -2.87 -13.38
C MET A 46 24.95 -1.41 -13.60
N ASP A 47 26.23 -1.09 -13.78
CA ASP A 47 26.68 0.28 -14.01
C ASP A 47 26.07 0.86 -15.29
N ARG A 48 25.99 0.06 -16.37
CA ARG A 48 25.30 0.45 -17.62
C ARG A 48 23.79 0.62 -17.43
N ILE A 49 23.13 -0.27 -16.68
CA ILE A 49 21.71 -0.13 -16.36
C ILE A 49 21.48 1.16 -15.56
N LYS A 50 22.35 1.47 -14.60
CA LYS A 50 22.28 2.68 -13.77
C LYS A 50 22.45 3.95 -14.60
N GLU A 51 23.36 3.94 -15.58
CA GLU A 51 23.56 5.05 -16.52
C GLU A 51 22.32 5.30 -17.39
N VAL A 52 21.75 4.24 -17.97
CA VAL A 52 20.53 4.30 -18.81
C VAL A 52 19.30 4.72 -18.00
N PHE A 53 19.19 4.28 -16.75
CA PHE A 53 18.12 4.72 -15.84
C PHE A 53 18.29 6.20 -15.46
N ASN A 54 19.52 6.66 -15.20
CA ASN A 54 19.77 8.05 -14.82
C ASN A 54 19.47 9.04 -15.97
N SER A 55 19.82 8.72 -17.22
CA SER A 55 19.53 9.61 -18.37
C SER A 55 18.03 9.70 -18.65
N ASN A 56 17.32 8.58 -18.66
CA ASN A 56 15.88 8.54 -18.96
C ASN A 56 15.01 9.08 -17.81
N MET A 57 15.45 8.96 -16.56
CA MET A 57 14.71 9.48 -15.40
C MET A 57 14.70 11.01 -15.39
N MET A 58 15.75 11.67 -15.86
CA MET A 58 15.78 13.13 -15.96
C MET A 58 14.78 13.65 -17.00
N ASP A 59 14.67 12.97 -18.14
CA ASP A 59 13.67 13.28 -19.16
C ASP A 59 12.24 12.99 -18.70
N PHE A 60 12.03 11.88 -17.98
CA PHE A 60 10.74 11.58 -17.34
C PHE A 60 10.37 12.65 -16.31
N ARG A 61 11.31 13.06 -15.46
CA ARG A 61 11.12 14.10 -14.44
C ARG A 61 10.82 15.45 -15.08
N LYS A 62 11.47 15.78 -16.20
CA LYS A 62 11.21 16.98 -17.00
C LYS A 62 9.81 16.97 -17.62
N LYS A 63 9.34 15.81 -18.12
CA LYS A 63 7.96 15.63 -18.59
C LYS A 63 6.96 15.80 -17.44
N LEU A 64 7.21 15.17 -16.29
CA LEU A 64 6.35 15.27 -15.11
C LEU A 64 6.23 16.71 -14.60
N SER A 65 7.33 17.48 -14.58
CA SER A 65 7.29 18.89 -14.23
C SER A 65 6.46 19.73 -15.22
N GLY A 66 6.45 19.37 -16.50
CA GLY A 66 5.60 20.03 -17.51
C GLY A 66 4.10 19.78 -17.28
N TYR A 67 3.72 18.61 -16.77
CA TYR A 67 2.33 18.33 -16.40
C TYR A 67 1.91 19.01 -15.10
N LYS A 68 2.82 19.11 -14.12
CA LYS A 68 2.57 19.82 -12.85
C LYS A 68 2.04 21.23 -13.09
N GLU A 69 2.69 21.99 -13.98
CA GLU A 69 2.29 23.37 -14.26
C GLU A 69 0.93 23.44 -14.97
N LYS A 70 0.69 22.58 -15.95
CA LYS A 70 -0.60 22.49 -16.66
C LYS A 70 -1.75 22.10 -15.72
N ILE A 71 -1.48 21.24 -14.74
CA ILE A 71 -2.44 20.86 -13.70
C ILE A 71 -2.71 22.05 -12.78
N LEU A 72 -1.67 22.74 -12.30
CA LEU A 72 -1.84 23.92 -11.44
C LEU A 72 -2.63 25.05 -12.11
N GLN A 73 -2.40 25.30 -13.40
CA GLN A 73 -3.17 26.28 -14.18
C GLN A 73 -4.64 25.88 -14.33
N LYS A 74 -4.92 24.59 -14.58
CA LYS A 74 -6.30 24.07 -14.66
C LYS A 74 -7.00 24.04 -13.30
N LEU A 75 -6.25 23.86 -12.21
CA LEU A 75 -6.74 23.88 -10.83
C LEU A 75 -6.82 25.29 -10.25
N HIS A 76 -6.31 26.31 -10.95
CA HIS A 76 -6.35 27.68 -10.49
C HIS A 76 -7.79 28.22 -10.60
N LEU A 77 -8.53 28.08 -9.50
CA LEU A 77 -9.89 28.61 -9.38
C LEU A 77 -9.86 30.14 -9.35
N THR A 78 -10.77 30.77 -10.10
CA THR A 78 -11.04 32.21 -9.94
C THR A 78 -11.60 32.49 -8.54
N LYS A 79 -11.64 33.76 -8.13
CA LYS A 79 -12.20 34.13 -6.82
C LYS A 79 -13.68 33.73 -6.72
N GLU A 80 -14.39 33.82 -7.83
CA GLU A 80 -15.80 33.50 -8.00
C GLU A 80 -16.01 31.98 -7.92
N GLN A 81 -15.24 31.20 -8.67
CA GLN A 81 -15.29 29.74 -8.63
C GLN A 81 -14.92 29.17 -7.26
N ARG A 82 -13.92 29.77 -6.60
CA ARG A 82 -13.55 29.40 -5.22
C ARG A 82 -14.69 29.70 -4.25
N LYS A 83 -15.33 30.86 -4.37
CA LYS A 83 -16.47 31.25 -3.53
C LYS A 83 -17.65 30.30 -3.75
N GLU A 84 -17.97 29.99 -5.01
CA GLU A 84 -19.01 29.03 -5.36
C GLU A 84 -18.71 27.62 -4.84
N LEU A 85 -17.47 27.14 -4.98
CA LEU A 85 -17.04 25.85 -4.45
C LEU A 85 -17.19 25.78 -2.93
N VAL A 86 -16.80 26.84 -2.21
CA VAL A 86 -16.97 26.92 -0.75
C VAL A 86 -18.45 26.90 -0.36
N GLU A 87 -19.34 27.61 -1.08
CA GLU A 87 -20.78 27.53 -0.83
C GLU A 87 -21.35 26.14 -1.09
N ARG A 88 -20.95 25.47 -2.19
CA ARG A 88 -21.35 24.08 -2.46
C ARG A 88 -20.83 23.12 -1.39
N LEU A 89 -19.59 23.30 -0.92
CA LEU A 89 -19.02 22.52 0.17
C LEU A 89 -19.74 22.72 1.51
N LYS A 90 -20.36 23.88 1.75
CA LYS A 90 -21.22 24.07 2.93
C LYS A 90 -22.47 23.19 2.90
N MET A 91 -23.00 22.84 1.72
CA MET A 91 -24.10 21.88 1.59
C MET A 91 -23.65 20.45 1.88
N PHE A 92 -22.36 20.15 1.69
CA PHE A 92 -21.74 18.86 2.03
C PHE A 92 -21.32 18.78 3.51
N LYS A 93 -21.76 19.71 4.36
CA LYS A 93 -21.61 19.52 5.81
C LYS A 93 -22.39 18.27 6.20
N ARG A 94 -21.66 17.25 6.68
CA ARG A 94 -22.24 16.12 7.39
C ARG A 94 -23.08 16.71 8.52
N LYS A 95 -24.41 16.64 8.39
CA LYS A 95 -25.34 17.15 9.40
C LYS A 95 -25.04 16.35 10.66
N THR A 96 -24.40 16.98 11.64
CA THR A 96 -24.33 16.42 12.99
C THR A 96 -25.73 16.66 13.54
N ILE A 97 -26.61 15.66 13.32
CA ILE A 97 -27.88 15.60 14.01
C ILE A 97 -27.53 15.22 15.44
N ASP A 98 -27.81 16.12 16.35
CA ASP A 98 -27.82 15.92 17.79
C ASP A 98 -28.64 14.66 18.12
N LYS A 99 -28.02 13.71 18.82
CA LYS A 99 -28.59 12.38 19.07
C LYS A 99 -29.93 12.47 19.78
N VAL A 100 -31.01 12.08 19.12
CA VAL A 100 -32.39 12.06 19.62
C VAL A 100 -32.68 10.76 20.39
N LEU A 101 -32.15 9.63 19.92
CA LEU A 101 -32.40 8.30 20.46
C LEU A 101 -31.11 7.60 20.92
N SER A 102 -31.19 6.89 22.06
CA SER A 102 -30.07 6.15 22.63
C SER A 102 -29.62 4.94 21.78
N THR A 103 -30.42 4.54 20.80
CA THR A 103 -30.16 3.42 19.88
C THR A 103 -29.59 3.84 18.52
N GLY A 104 -29.36 5.15 18.32
CA GLY A 104 -28.99 5.72 17.03
C GLY A 104 -30.19 6.29 16.29
N ASP A 105 -29.97 7.37 15.54
CA ASP A 105 -31.03 8.11 14.85
C ASP A 105 -31.10 7.79 13.37
N THR A 106 -29.97 7.41 12.78
CA THR A 106 -29.94 6.97 11.39
C THR A 106 -29.96 5.44 11.31
N ILE A 107 -30.46 4.93 10.19
CA ILE A 107 -30.48 3.49 9.92
C ILE A 107 -29.07 2.91 10.04
N GLU A 108 -28.05 3.64 9.62
CA GLU A 108 -26.65 3.24 9.75
C GLU A 108 -26.20 3.15 11.21
N GLU A 109 -26.55 4.13 12.06
CA GLU A 109 -26.22 4.08 13.49
C GLU A 109 -26.93 2.92 14.18
N ILE A 110 -28.21 2.70 13.88
CA ILE A 110 -28.99 1.56 14.37
C ILE A 110 -28.33 0.26 13.92
N ASN A 111 -27.89 0.16 12.66
CA ASN A 111 -27.25 -1.04 12.13
C ASN A 111 -25.90 -1.32 12.78
N VAL A 112 -25.12 -0.27 13.08
CA VAL A 112 -23.83 -0.36 13.78
C VAL A 112 -24.04 -0.76 15.24
N MET A 113 -24.96 -0.11 15.95
CA MET A 113 -25.26 -0.40 17.36
C MET A 113 -25.88 -1.79 17.52
N SER A 114 -26.70 -2.22 16.56
CA SER A 114 -27.29 -3.56 16.52
C SER A 114 -26.34 -4.63 15.97
N LYS A 115 -25.11 -4.27 15.62
CA LYS A 115 -24.06 -5.18 15.09
C LYS A 115 -24.44 -5.91 13.79
N ILE A 116 -25.43 -5.41 13.06
CA ILE A 116 -25.87 -5.96 11.77
C ILE A 116 -25.29 -5.22 10.57
N ALA A 117 -24.59 -4.09 10.79
CA ALA A 117 -23.97 -3.30 9.72
C ALA A 117 -23.00 -4.10 8.84
N GLY A 118 -22.29 -5.09 9.40
CA GLY A 118 -21.41 -5.97 8.62
C GLY A 118 -22.12 -6.97 7.71
N ALA A 119 -23.45 -7.14 7.87
CA ALA A 119 -24.28 -8.04 7.08
C ALA A 119 -25.12 -7.33 6.00
N LEU A 120 -25.09 -5.99 5.94
CA LEU A 120 -25.88 -5.19 5.01
C LEU A 120 -24.99 -4.61 3.89
N PHE A 121 -25.47 -4.71 2.65
CA PHE A 121 -24.78 -4.33 1.41
C PHE A 121 -24.43 -2.82 1.40
N GLN A 122 -23.18 -2.49 1.05
CA GLN A 122 -22.38 -1.26 1.33
C GLN A 122 -21.51 -1.30 2.61
N GLY A 123 -21.54 -2.40 3.38
CA GLY A 123 -20.57 -2.70 4.46
C GLY A 123 -19.18 -3.15 3.99
N ASP A 124 -18.97 -3.19 2.67
CA ASP A 124 -17.87 -3.84 1.97
C ASP A 124 -16.53 -3.07 2.05
N MET A 125 -16.54 -1.86 2.60
CA MET A 125 -15.33 -1.02 2.78
C MET A 125 -14.81 -1.04 4.22
N GLY A 126 -14.99 -2.17 4.90
CA GLY A 126 -14.47 -2.40 6.25
C GLY A 126 -13.15 -3.16 6.22
N VAL A 127 -12.10 -2.54 6.74
CA VAL A 127 -10.79 -3.17 6.97
C VAL A 127 -10.71 -3.55 8.45
N ASN A 128 -10.72 -4.85 8.73
CA ASN A 128 -10.50 -5.31 10.10
C ASN A 128 -9.02 -5.17 10.47
N TYR A 129 -8.73 -4.83 11.73
CA TYR A 129 -7.36 -4.80 12.24
C TYR A 129 -7.29 -5.26 13.70
N PHE A 130 -6.11 -5.70 14.12
CA PHE A 130 -5.80 -5.93 15.53
C PHE A 130 -4.34 -5.57 15.83
N PHE A 131 -4.08 -5.26 17.10
CA PHE A 131 -2.73 -5.03 17.57
C PHE A 131 -2.13 -6.33 18.08
N ASP A 132 -0.93 -6.61 17.60
CA ASP A 132 -0.08 -7.65 18.15
C ASP A 132 0.48 -7.23 19.52
N ASP A 133 0.88 -8.20 20.34
CA ASP A 133 1.45 -7.93 21.66
C ASP A 133 2.76 -7.12 21.59
N SER A 134 3.46 -7.17 20.44
CA SER A 134 4.64 -6.33 20.18
C SER A 134 4.32 -4.84 19.94
N ALA A 135 3.06 -4.47 19.66
CA ALA A 135 2.69 -3.10 19.35
C ALA A 135 2.63 -2.23 20.61
N SER A 136 3.64 -1.37 20.79
CA SER A 136 3.69 -0.42 21.90
C SER A 136 2.51 0.55 21.91
N ALA A 137 2.21 1.15 23.06
CA ALA A 137 1.14 2.15 23.19
C ALA A 137 1.29 3.32 22.19
N GLN A 138 2.53 3.70 21.86
CA GLN A 138 2.81 4.73 20.86
C GLN A 138 2.43 4.27 19.45
N VAL A 139 2.78 3.04 19.06
CA VAL A 139 2.40 2.46 17.76
C VAL A 139 0.89 2.38 17.64
N GLN A 140 0.21 1.90 18.70
CA GLN A 140 -1.25 1.83 18.74
C GLN A 140 -1.89 3.22 18.59
N SER A 141 -1.33 4.24 19.24
CA SER A 141 -1.83 5.62 19.14
C SER A 141 -1.66 6.19 17.74
N VAL A 142 -0.50 6.00 17.11
CA VAL A 142 -0.22 6.51 15.76
C VAL A 142 -1.10 5.82 14.74
N PHE A 143 -1.26 4.50 14.81
CA PHE A 143 -2.13 3.75 13.91
C PHE A 143 -3.58 4.23 14.02
N LYS A 144 -4.12 4.38 15.23
CA LYS A 144 -5.50 4.87 15.43
C LYS A 144 -5.72 6.26 14.83
N LYS A 145 -4.77 7.19 15.01
CA LYS A 145 -4.83 8.53 14.41
C LYS A 145 -4.79 8.48 12.88
N ALA A 146 -3.93 7.64 12.32
CA ALA A 146 -3.87 7.45 10.87
C ALA A 146 -5.18 6.85 10.33
N ALA A 147 -5.69 5.78 10.95
CA ALA A 147 -6.97 5.18 10.59
C ALA A 147 -8.13 6.19 10.66
N GLN A 148 -8.17 7.02 11.70
CA GLN A 148 -9.15 8.10 11.82
C GLN A 148 -9.06 9.13 10.68
N GLN A 149 -7.85 9.52 10.29
CA GLN A 149 -7.67 10.42 9.15
C GLN A 149 -8.18 9.79 7.85
N TRP A 150 -7.85 8.51 7.63
CA TRP A 150 -8.33 7.77 6.46
C TRP A 150 -9.86 7.63 6.44
N MET A 151 -10.50 7.35 7.58
CA MET A 151 -11.96 7.30 7.69
C MET A 151 -12.63 8.67 7.48
N SER A 152 -11.92 9.76 7.77
CA SER A 152 -12.41 11.12 7.51
C SER A 152 -12.37 11.47 6.03
N ASP A 153 -11.28 11.09 5.35
CA ASP A 153 -10.97 11.56 3.99
C ASP A 153 -11.35 10.57 2.90
N THR A 154 -11.71 9.34 3.28
CA THR A 154 -12.13 8.27 2.37
C THR A 154 -13.42 7.63 2.86
N CYS A 155 -13.98 6.74 2.05
CA CYS A 155 -15.13 5.92 2.41
C CYS A 155 -14.75 4.60 3.11
N MET A 156 -13.47 4.38 3.45
CA MET A 156 -13.03 3.18 4.16
C MET A 156 -13.23 3.29 5.67
N ASN A 157 -13.63 2.19 6.30
CA ASN A 157 -13.78 2.06 7.74
C ASN A 157 -12.74 1.09 8.32
N PHE A 158 -12.14 1.44 9.46
CA PHE A 158 -11.21 0.56 10.19
C PHE A 158 -11.90 -0.03 11.42
N ILE A 159 -12.02 -1.36 11.47
CA ILE A 159 -12.81 -2.07 12.47
C ILE A 159 -11.86 -2.90 13.36
N PRO A 160 -11.79 -2.65 14.67
CA PRO A 160 -10.97 -3.48 15.55
C PRO A 160 -11.61 -4.87 15.70
N SER A 161 -10.92 -5.92 15.23
CA SER A 161 -11.37 -7.30 15.35
C SER A 161 -10.20 -8.29 15.29
N LYS A 162 -9.90 -8.94 16.41
CA LYS A 162 -8.87 -10.00 16.50
C LYS A 162 -9.32 -11.33 15.90
N PHE A 163 -10.64 -11.51 15.74
CA PHE A 163 -11.24 -12.78 15.32
C PHE A 163 -11.78 -12.74 13.88
N ALA A 164 -11.59 -11.62 13.18
CA ALA A 164 -11.93 -11.53 11.77
C ALA A 164 -11.01 -12.45 10.96
N GLN A 165 -11.58 -13.14 9.96
CA GLN A 165 -10.85 -14.03 9.07
C GLN A 165 -9.72 -13.29 8.34
N ASP A 166 -10.06 -12.13 7.76
CA ASP A 166 -9.10 -11.23 7.13
C ASP A 166 -8.95 -9.98 8.01
N SER A 167 -7.73 -9.76 8.51
CA SER A 167 -7.40 -8.59 9.33
C SER A 167 -5.95 -8.15 9.17
N ILE A 168 -5.74 -6.83 9.25
CA ILE A 168 -4.40 -6.25 9.34
C ILE A 168 -3.86 -6.48 10.76
N ARG A 169 -2.81 -7.29 10.87
CA ARG A 169 -2.00 -7.39 12.09
C ARG A 169 -1.05 -6.20 12.14
N VAL A 170 -1.21 -5.34 13.15
CA VAL A 170 -0.30 -4.21 13.40
C VAL A 170 0.68 -4.62 14.49
N PHE A 171 1.96 -4.69 14.15
CA PHE A 171 3.03 -5.18 15.02
C PHE A 171 4.29 -4.32 14.87
N ALA A 172 5.20 -4.42 15.83
CA ALA A 172 6.48 -3.71 15.79
C ALA A 172 7.60 -4.66 15.33
N GLU A 173 8.40 -4.20 14.37
CA GLU A 173 9.59 -4.91 13.87
C GLU A 173 10.62 -3.87 13.36
N ASP A 174 11.76 -4.35 12.86
CA ASP A 174 12.78 -3.51 12.24
C ASP A 174 12.29 -2.95 10.89
N GLY A 175 11.88 -1.69 10.92
CA GLY A 175 11.44 -0.93 9.74
C GLY A 175 9.92 -0.89 9.56
N CYS A 176 9.48 -0.43 8.39
CA CYS A 176 8.05 -0.23 8.06
C CYS A 176 7.73 -0.83 6.68
N TRP A 177 6.82 -1.81 6.62
CA TRP A 177 6.44 -2.48 5.38
C TRP A 177 5.02 -3.07 5.45
N SER A 178 4.47 -3.46 4.29
CA SER A 178 3.18 -4.15 4.15
C SER A 178 3.22 -5.06 2.92
N PHE A 179 2.34 -6.06 2.89
CA PHE A 179 2.01 -6.81 1.67
C PHE A 179 1.15 -5.96 0.71
N VAL A 180 1.26 -6.23 -0.59
CA VAL A 180 0.51 -5.57 -1.69
C VAL A 180 -0.20 -6.62 -2.52
#